data_AF-A0A3D1GV55-F1
#
_entry.id   AF-A0A3D1GV55-F1
#
_cell.length_a   1.000
_cell.length_b   1.000
_cell.length_c   1.000
_cell.angle_alpha   90.00
_cell.angle_beta   90.00
_cell.angle_gamma   90.00
#
_symmetry.space_group_name_H-M   'P 1'
#
loop_
_entity.id
_entity.type
_entity.pdbx_description
1 polymer ?
#
loop_
_entity_poly.entity_id
_entity_poly.type
_entity_poly.pdbx_seq_one_letter_code
_entity_poly.pdbx_strand_id
1 'polypeptide(L)'
;QPTGTTQQFTGDVVAVAKRDLRAGEVLDGEGGYTVWGKLYPAAKSVAENALPIGLSHQVKLTSDIRAGHTICWSDVAIDEDNSAVQMRLAQQNQLA
;
A
#
# COMPACT_ATOMS: atom_id res chain seq x y z
N GLN A 1 -26.15 -7.19 16.39
CA GLN A 1 -25.23 -6.04 16.44
C GLN A 1 -23.86 -6.50 15.94
N PRO A 2 -23.13 -5.70 15.14
CA PRO A 2 -21.76 -6.05 14.74
C PRO A 2 -20.84 -6.06 15.97
N THR A 3 -19.91 -6.99 16.01
CA THR A 3 -18.92 -7.16 17.10
C THR A 3 -17.76 -6.17 17.01
N GLY A 4 -17.66 -5.40 15.92
CA GLY A 4 -16.67 -4.35 15.73
C GLY A 4 -17.03 -3.43 14.56
N THR A 5 -16.59 -2.18 14.63
CA THR A 5 -16.65 -1.20 13.56
C THR A 5 -15.38 -0.36 13.59
N THR A 6 -14.88 0.04 12.42
CA THR A 6 -13.77 0.99 12.34
C THR A 6 -14.27 2.36 12.80
N GLN A 7 -13.48 3.04 13.63
CA GLN A 7 -13.81 4.38 14.13
C GLN A 7 -12.95 5.44 13.46
N GLN A 8 -11.65 5.17 13.31
CA GLN A 8 -10.67 6.12 12.79
C GLN A 8 -9.55 5.37 12.05
N PHE A 9 -8.91 6.05 11.11
CA PHE A 9 -7.72 5.57 10.42
C PHE A 9 -6.46 5.91 11.23
N THR A 10 -6.07 5.05 12.16
CA THR A 10 -4.92 5.26 13.06
C THR A 10 -3.71 4.37 12.76
N GLY A 11 -3.91 3.28 12.02
CA GLY A 11 -2.86 2.38 11.57
C GLY A 11 -3.06 1.98 10.11
N ASP A 12 -1.96 1.67 9.43
CA ASP A 12 -1.93 1.20 8.05
C ASP A 12 -1.01 -0.03 7.93
N VAL A 13 -1.37 -0.98 7.07
CA VAL A 13 -0.51 -2.12 6.75
C VAL A 13 0.07 -1.87 5.37
N VAL A 14 1.32 -1.43 5.34
CA VAL A 14 2.01 -1.03 4.10
C VAL A 14 2.68 -2.22 3.42
N ALA A 15 2.81 -2.16 2.10
CA ALA A 15 3.54 -3.15 1.30
C ALA A 15 5.05 -2.95 1.43
N VAL A 16 5.76 -4.01 1.78
CA VAL A 16 7.23 -4.02 1.86
C VAL A 16 7.78 -5.12 0.96
N ALA A 17 8.78 -4.82 0.14
CA ALA A 17 9.39 -5.76 -0.77
C ALA A 17 10.02 -6.95 -0.01
N LYS A 18 9.69 -8.19 -0.43
CA LYS A 18 10.30 -9.42 0.10
C LYS A 18 11.69 -9.69 -0.48
N ARG A 19 11.94 -9.21 -1.69
CA ARG A 19 13.18 -9.37 -2.45
C ARG A 19 13.44 -8.10 -3.25
N ASP A 20 14.56 -8.06 -3.96
CA ASP A 20 14.76 -7.03 -4.98
C ASP A 20 13.74 -7.24 -6.11
N LEU A 21 13.07 -6.14 -6.49
CA LEU A 21 12.06 -6.04 -7.52
C LEU A 21 12.53 -5.04 -8.58
N ARG A 22 12.20 -5.30 -9.83
CA ARG A 22 12.55 -4.44 -10.96
C ARG A 22 11.35 -3.67 -11.48
N ALA A 23 11.62 -2.49 -12.02
CA ALA A 23 10.65 -1.73 -12.79
C ALA A 23 10.03 -2.63 -13.87
N GLY A 24 8.71 -2.56 -13.99
CA GLY A 24 7.93 -3.38 -14.92
C GLY A 24 7.43 -4.72 -14.38
N GLU A 25 7.95 -5.21 -13.24
CA GLU A 25 7.36 -6.36 -12.56
C GLU A 25 5.95 -6.03 -12.04
N VAL A 26 5.10 -7.05 -11.95
CA VAL A 26 3.75 -6.95 -11.37
C VAL A 26 3.78 -7.55 -9.97
N LEU A 27 3.34 -6.77 -8.99
CA LEU A 27 3.20 -7.20 -7.62
C LEU A 27 2.06 -8.23 -7.51
N ASP A 28 2.36 -9.32 -6.81
CA ASP A 28 1.41 -10.42 -6.55
C ASP A 28 0.67 -10.28 -5.21
N GLY A 29 0.85 -9.15 -4.51
CA GLY A 29 0.06 -8.77 -3.35
C GLY A 29 0.34 -9.57 -2.07
N GLU A 30 -0.63 -9.55 -1.15
CA GLU A 30 -0.55 -10.30 0.11
C GLU A 30 -0.50 -11.81 -0.11
N GLY A 31 0.27 -12.52 0.72
CA GLY A 31 0.44 -13.98 0.61
C GLY A 31 1.32 -14.45 -0.55
N GLY A 32 1.67 -13.57 -1.50
CA GLY A 32 2.54 -13.86 -2.64
C GLY A 32 4.04 -13.84 -2.32
N TYR A 33 4.86 -13.60 -3.33
CA TYR A 33 6.33 -13.62 -3.28
C TYR A 33 6.96 -12.22 -3.39
N THR A 34 6.20 -11.20 -3.78
CA THR A 34 6.75 -9.86 -4.03
C THR A 34 6.75 -8.99 -2.78
N VAL A 35 5.68 -9.01 -1.97
CA VAL A 35 5.52 -8.12 -0.82
C VAL A 35 5.00 -8.82 0.45
N TRP A 36 5.26 -8.20 1.60
CA TRP A 36 4.67 -8.54 2.91
C TRP A 36 4.14 -7.27 3.60
N GLY A 37 3.23 -7.46 4.56
CA GLY A 37 2.54 -6.37 5.23
C GLY A 37 3.27 -5.93 6.51
N LYS A 38 3.54 -4.62 6.63
CA LYS A 38 4.14 -4.03 7.84
C LYS A 38 3.21 -2.99 8.44
N LEU A 39 2.93 -3.11 9.74
CA LEU A 39 2.09 -2.15 10.45
C LEU A 39 2.83 -0.83 10.68
N TYR A 40 2.25 0.27 10.22
CA TYR A 40 2.66 1.65 10.44
C TYR A 40 1.57 2.44 11.19
N PRO A 41 1.94 3.44 12.01
CA PRO A 41 1.03 4.53 12.34
C PRO A 41 0.53 5.20 11.06
N ALA A 42 -0.77 5.50 10.99
CA ALA A 42 -1.37 6.03 9.77
C ALA A 42 -0.71 7.34 9.27
N ALA A 43 -0.37 8.25 10.19
CA ALA A 43 0.34 9.49 9.88
C ALA A 43 1.71 9.22 9.22
N LYS A 44 2.42 8.19 9.66
CA LYS A 44 3.69 7.77 9.06
C LYS A 44 3.47 7.24 7.64
N SER A 45 2.46 6.38 7.45
CA SER A 45 2.13 5.83 6.13
C SER A 45 1.85 6.93 5.10
N VAL A 46 1.04 7.93 5.48
CA VAL A 46 0.75 9.09 4.61
C VAL A 46 2.01 9.93 4.35
N ALA A 47 2.79 10.23 5.39
CA ALA A 47 4.01 11.02 5.24
C ALA A 47 5.07 10.34 4.35
N GLU A 48 5.18 9.01 4.40
CA GLU A 48 6.08 8.22 3.56
C GLU A 48 5.49 7.88 2.19
N ASN A 49 4.26 8.33 1.89
CA ASN A 49 3.53 7.99 0.66
C ASN A 49 3.46 6.48 0.41
N ALA A 50 3.28 5.69 1.48
CA ALA A 50 3.36 4.24 1.43
C ALA A 50 2.12 3.61 0.80
N LEU A 51 2.32 2.62 -0.07
CA LEU A 51 1.27 1.85 -0.71
C LEU A 51 0.69 0.83 0.30
N PRO A 52 -0.62 0.85 0.59
CA PRO A 52 -1.26 -0.15 1.44
C PRO A 52 -1.21 -1.53 0.78
N ILE A 53 -0.90 -2.58 1.54
CA ILE A 53 -0.76 -3.93 0.98
C ILE A 53 -2.03 -4.42 0.30
N GLY A 54 -3.21 -4.09 0.83
CA GLY A 54 -4.48 -4.49 0.24
C GLY A 54 -4.77 -3.86 -1.13
N LEU A 55 -3.96 -2.90 -1.57
CA LEU A 55 -4.01 -2.29 -2.90
C LEU A 55 -2.80 -2.65 -3.76
N SER A 56 -1.96 -3.60 -3.33
CA SER A 56 -0.73 -3.97 -4.03
C SER A 56 -0.89 -5.14 -5.01
N HIS A 57 -2.02 -5.83 -5.02
CA HIS A 57 -2.25 -6.97 -5.90
C HIS A 57 -2.48 -6.53 -7.36
N GLN A 58 -1.79 -7.18 -8.31
CA GLN A 58 -1.85 -6.90 -9.76
C GLN A 58 -1.44 -5.47 -10.14
N VAL A 59 -0.54 -4.87 -9.36
CA VAL A 59 -0.04 -3.51 -9.60
C VAL A 59 1.37 -3.56 -10.18
N LYS A 60 1.59 -2.82 -11.28
CA LYS A 60 2.88 -2.80 -11.98
C LYS A 60 3.83 -1.78 -11.36
N LEU A 61 5.07 -2.16 -11.13
CA LEU A 61 6.13 -1.26 -10.67
C LEU A 61 6.61 -0.32 -11.79
N THR A 62 6.89 0.93 -11.43
CA THR A 62 7.50 1.96 -12.28
C THR A 62 8.98 2.18 -11.98
N SER A 63 9.47 1.69 -10.84
CA SER A 63 10.84 1.84 -10.35
C SER A 63 11.39 0.51 -9.78
N ASP A 64 12.73 0.42 -9.69
CA ASP A 64 13.40 -0.68 -9.01
C ASP A 64 13.32 -0.52 -7.48
N ILE A 65 12.98 -1.59 -6.76
CA ILE A 65 12.85 -1.59 -5.31
C ILE A 65 13.74 -2.66 -4.68
N ARG A 66 14.48 -2.30 -3.64
CA ARG A 66 15.32 -3.24 -2.89
C ARG A 66 14.51 -4.03 -1.87
N ALA A 67 14.96 -5.24 -1.56
CA ALA A 67 14.40 -6.04 -0.48
C ALA A 67 14.31 -5.25 0.84
N GLY A 68 13.18 -5.35 1.53
CA GLY A 68 12.93 -4.66 2.79
C GLY A 68 12.52 -3.19 2.69
N HIS A 69 12.54 -2.59 1.49
CA HIS A 69 12.01 -1.24 1.28
C HIS A 69 10.48 -1.24 1.16
N THR A 70 9.87 -0.16 1.64
CA THR A 70 8.43 0.08 1.51
C THR A 70 8.13 0.48 0.06
N ILE A 71 7.07 -0.06 -0.51
CA ILE A 71 6.55 0.35 -1.82
C ILE A 71 5.75 1.64 -1.61
N CYS A 72 6.02 2.67 -2.40
CA CYS A 72 5.27 3.92 -2.36
C CYS A 72 4.29 4.02 -3.53
N TRP A 73 3.28 4.90 -3.42
CA TRP A 73 2.34 5.18 -4.51
C TRP A 73 3.07 5.66 -5.79
N SER A 74 4.20 6.33 -5.63
CA SER A 74 5.05 6.79 -6.75
C SER A 74 5.77 5.65 -7.48
N ASP A 75 5.91 4.48 -6.86
CA ASP A 75 6.63 3.33 -7.41
C ASP A 75 5.73 2.42 -8.25
N VAL A 76 4.44 2.78 -8.39
CA VAL A 76 3.45 1.93 -9.03
C VAL A 76 2.59 2.66 -10.05
N ALA A 77 2.20 1.93 -11.09
CA ALA A 77 1.14 2.32 -11.99
C ALA A 77 -0.16 1.68 -11.49
N ILE A 78 -0.98 2.47 -10.78
CA ILE A 78 -2.27 2.06 -10.25
C ILE A 78 -3.38 2.93 -10.85
N ASP A 79 -4.52 2.31 -11.11
CA ASP A 79 -5.70 3.00 -11.62
C ASP A 79 -6.34 3.85 -10.52
N GLU A 80 -6.25 5.17 -10.65
CA GLU A 80 -6.88 6.09 -9.70
C GLU A 80 -8.40 6.04 -9.77
N ASP A 81 -9.02 5.65 -10.89
CA ASP A 81 -10.49 5.55 -10.99
C ASP A 81 -11.05 4.33 -10.25
N ASN A 82 -10.19 3.45 -9.73
CA ASN A 82 -10.59 2.32 -8.91
C ASN A 82 -11.24 2.78 -7.60
N SER A 83 -12.43 2.28 -7.31
CA SER A 83 -13.21 2.70 -6.14
C SER A 83 -12.49 2.44 -4.80
N ALA A 84 -11.69 1.38 -4.69
CA ALA A 84 -10.91 1.10 -3.49
C ALA A 84 -9.74 2.09 -3.33
N VAL A 85 -9.13 2.52 -4.44
CA VAL A 85 -8.09 3.56 -4.45
C VAL A 85 -8.70 4.91 -4.04
N GLN A 86 -9.82 5.30 -4.65
CA GLN A 86 -10.55 6.53 -4.28
C GLN A 86 -10.95 6.55 -2.80
N MET A 87 -11.48 5.44 -2.28
CA MET A 87 -11.80 5.31 -0.85
C MET A 87 -10.56 5.49 0.02
N ARG A 88 -9.44 4.87 -0.34
CA ARG A 88 -8.18 5.00 0.42
C ARG A 88 -7.66 6.43 0.40
N LEU A 89 -7.68 7.11 -0.74
CA LEU A 89 -7.27 8.52 -0.86
C LEU A 89 -8.16 9.42 -0.01
N ALA A 90 -9.48 9.20 -0.02
CA ALA A 90 -10.41 9.92 0.86
C ALA A 90 -10.12 9.70 2.36
N GLN A 91 -9.71 8.50 2.76
CA GLN A 91 -9.27 8.22 4.14
C GLN A 91 -7.98 8.96 4.51
N GLN A 92 -7.03 9.11 3.59
CA GLN A 92 -5.77 9.85 3.85
C GLN A 92 -6.04 11.33 4.12
N ASN A 93 -7.01 11.93 3.41
CA ASN A 93 -7.40 13.33 3.60
C ASN A 93 -8.01 13.61 4.99
N GLN A 94 -8.42 12.59 5.75
CA GLN A 94 -8.90 12.77 7.12
C GLN A 94 -7.77 12.97 8.15
N LEU A 95 -6.51 12.78 7.74
CA LEU A 95 -5.33 13.03 8.57
C LEU A 95 -4.68 14.40 8.28
N ALA A 96 -5.11 15.07 7.22
CA ALA A 96 -4.61 16.39 6.81
C ALA A 96 -5.27 17.53 7.59
#